data_AF-A0A950T2L1-F1
#
_entry.id   AF-A0A950T2L1-F1
#
_cell.length_a   1.000
_cell.length_b   1.000
_cell.length_c   1.000
_cell.angle_alpha   90.00
_cell.angle_beta   90.00
_cell.angle_gamma   90.00
#
_symmetry.space_group_name_H-M   'P 1'
#
loop_
_entity.id
_entity.type
_entity.pdbx_description
1 polymer ?
#
loop_
_entity_poly.entity_id
_entity_poly.type
_entity_poly.pdbx_seq_one_letter_code
_entity_poly.pdbx_strand_id
1 'polypeptide(L)' 'QVADVTAQVGLSFASDFERSGVFQPRPHQEASVKKMLDQVIAWGGALKALRTTSPSTAHR' A
#
# COMPACT_ATOMS: atom_id res chain seq x y z
N GLN A 1 5.28 -18.88 2.70
CA GLN A 1 4.73 -17.68 3.35
C GLN A 1 3.70 -17.06 2.42
N VAL A 2 2.55 -16.66 2.93
CA VAL A 2 1.51 -15.93 2.17
C VAL A 2 1.81 -14.44 2.30
N ALA A 3 1.63 -13.66 1.22
CA ALA A 3 1.81 -12.21 1.27
C ALA A 3 0.55 -11.54 1.83
N ASP A 4 0.66 -10.95 3.03
CA ASP A 4 -0.43 -10.30 3.74
C ASP A 4 -0.08 -8.87 4.18
N VAL A 5 -1.09 -7.99 4.09
CA VAL A 5 -1.05 -6.60 4.61
C VAL A 5 -2.13 -6.51 5.68
N THR A 6 -1.73 -6.73 6.94
CA THR A 6 -2.65 -6.90 8.06
C THR A 6 -3.08 -5.59 8.69
N ALA A 7 -2.29 -4.53 8.54
CA ALA A 7 -2.64 -3.23 9.09
C ALA A 7 -3.84 -2.62 8.34
N GLN A 8 -4.99 -2.61 9.01
CA GLN A 8 -6.20 -1.93 8.53
C GLN A 8 -6.14 -0.46 8.95
N VAL A 9 -6.49 0.44 8.02
CA VAL A 9 -6.44 1.89 8.24
C VAL A 9 -7.78 2.50 7.84
N GLY A 10 -8.39 3.24 8.75
CA GLY A 10 -9.59 4.04 8.47
C GLY A 10 -9.20 5.51 8.32
N LEU A 11 -9.32 6.04 7.10
CA LEU A 11 -9.07 7.45 6.81
C LEU A 11 -10.38 8.18 6.60
N SER A 12 -10.47 9.42 7.09
CA SER A 12 -11.61 10.29 6.82
C SER A 12 -11.18 11.60 6.17
N PHE A 13 -11.98 12.11 5.24
CA PHE A 13 -11.72 13.42 4.62
C PHE A 13 -11.69 14.57 5.62
N ALA A 14 -12.43 14.46 6.72
CA ALA A 14 -12.50 15.53 7.72
C ALA A 14 -11.25 15.62 8.61
N SER A 15 -10.55 14.50 8.81
CA SER A 15 -9.42 14.43 9.75
C SER A 15 -8.06 14.28 9.08
N ASP A 16 -8.00 13.59 7.95
CA ASP A 16 -6.73 13.13 7.39
C ASP A 16 -6.36 13.83 6.08
N PHE A 17 -7.14 14.85 5.71
CA PHE A 17 -6.94 15.63 4.50
C PHE A 17 -7.18 17.12 4.78
N GLU A 18 -6.34 17.96 4.21
CA GLU A 18 -6.61 19.40 4.14
C GLU A 18 -7.74 19.68 3.13
N ARG A 19 -8.34 20.87 3.20
CA ARG A 19 -9.40 21.28 2.26
C ARG A 19 -8.95 21.28 0.79
N SER A 20 -7.66 21.43 0.57
CA SER A 20 -6.97 21.34 -0.72
C SER A 20 -6.87 19.92 -1.27
N GLY A 21 -7.24 18.89 -0.48
CA GLY A 21 -7.09 17.48 -0.82
C GLY A 21 -5.69 16.92 -0.51
N VAL A 22 -4.81 17.72 0.10
CA VAL A 22 -3.49 17.26 0.54
C VAL A 22 -3.67 16.28 1.69
N PHE A 23 -3.10 15.08 1.55
CA PHE A 23 -3.12 14.06 2.59
C PHE A 23 -2.26 14.51 3.78
N GLN A 24 -2.87 14.61 4.95
CA GLN A 24 -2.24 15.02 6.20
C GLN A 24 -2.87 14.21 7.34
N PRO A 25 -2.44 12.94 7.53
CA PRO A 25 -3.03 12.07 8.53
C PRO A 25 -2.80 12.61 9.93
N ARG A 26 -3.79 12.42 10.82
CA ARG A 26 -3.59 12.77 12.23
C ARG A 26 -2.53 11.85 12.86
N PRO A 27 -1.87 12.28 13.97
CA PRO A 27 -0.80 11.49 14.59
C PRO A 27 -1.17 10.05 14.95
N HIS A 28 -2.45 9.79 15.29
CA HIS A 28 -2.92 8.45 15.61
C HIS A 28 -3.11 7.54 14.39
N GLN A 29 -3.27 8.10 13.18
CA GLN A 29 -3.36 7.36 11.93
C GLN A 29 -2.00 7.14 11.28
N GLU A 30 -1.05 8.06 11.49
CA GLU A 30 0.27 8.03 10.85
C GLU A 30 0.99 6.69 11.04
N ALA A 31 1.02 6.17 12.27
CA ALA A 31 1.67 4.89 12.57
C ALA A 31 1.00 3.71 11.85
N SER A 32 -0.33 3.68 11.80
CA SER A 32 -1.11 2.63 11.14
C SER A 32 -0.95 2.67 9.62
N VAL A 33 -1.01 3.88 9.03
CA VAL A 33 -0.74 4.12 7.60
C VAL A 33 0.66 3.66 7.25
N LYS A 34 1.66 4.09 8.02
CA LYS A 34 3.05 3.72 7.77
C LYS A 34 3.23 2.20 7.80
N LYS A 35 2.68 1.52 8.81
CA LYS A 35 2.78 0.06 8.93
C LYS A 35 2.16 -0.65 7.72
N MET A 36 1.00 -0.19 7.26
CA MET A 36 0.33 -0.73 6.08
C MET A 36 1.21 -0.56 4.83
N LEU A 37 1.75 0.65 4.62
CA LEU A 37 2.63 0.94 3.48
C LEU A 37 3.93 0.15 3.53
N ASP A 38 4.55 -0.01 4.70
CA ASP A 38 5.77 -0.81 4.87
C ASP A 38 5.52 -2.27 4.46
N GLN A 39 4.37 -2.85 4.83
CA GLN A 39 3.97 -4.22 4.43
C GLN A 39 3.74 -4.31 2.91
N VAL A 40 3.05 -3.32 2.32
CA VAL A 40 2.84 -3.24 0.86
C VAL A 40 4.16 -3.16 0.11
N ILE A 41 5.10 -2.33 0.57
CA ILE A 41 6.42 -2.17 -0.05
C ILE A 41 7.21 -3.48 0.05
N ALA A 42 7.22 -4.12 1.21
CA ALA A 42 7.96 -5.37 1.42
C ALA A 42 7.48 -6.47 0.45
N TRP A 43 6.16 -6.73 0.40
CA TRP A 43 5.61 -7.73 -0.50
C TRP A 43 5.66 -7.31 -1.97
N GLY A 44 5.49 -6.02 -2.24
CA GLY A 44 5.64 -5.44 -3.56
C GLY A 44 7.06 -5.64 -4.13
N GLY A 45 8.08 -5.50 -3.28
CA GLY A 45 9.47 -5.80 -3.61
C GLY A 45 9.72 -7.28 -3.82
N ALA A 46 9.29 -8.12 -2.87
CA ALA A 46 9.49 -9.57 -2.91
C ALA A 46 8.88 -10.21 -4.18
N LEU A 47 7.69 -9.75 -4.60
CA LEU A 47 6.98 -10.29 -5.76
C LEU A 47 7.36 -9.63 -7.09
N LYS A 48 8.29 -8.66 -7.10
CA LYS A 48 8.69 -7.94 -8.31
C LYS A 48 9.19 -8.88 -9.42
N ALA A 49 9.95 -9.90 -9.06
CA ALA A 49 10.52 -10.87 -10.00
C ALA A 49 9.44 -11.62 -10.82
N LEU A 50 8.25 -11.84 -10.24
CA LEU A 50 7.17 -12.51 -10.94
C LEU A 50 6.55 -11.63 -12.03
N ARG A 51 6.54 -10.30 -11.86
CA ARG A 51 6.00 -9.36 -12.86
C ARG A 51 6.93 -9.20 -14.06
N THR A 52 8.24 -9.21 -13.83
CA THR A 52 9.24 -9.10 -14.90
C THR A 52 9.40 -10.39 -15.69
N THR A 53 8.98 -11.51 -15.12
CA THR A 53 9.13 -12.84 -15.70
C THR A 53 7.78 -13.39 -16.19
N SER A 54 6.79 -12.54 -16.43
CA SER A 54 5.58 -13.00 -17.13
C SER A 54 5.96 -13.26 -18.59
N PRO A 55 5.99 -14.53 -19.07
CA PRO A 55 6.09 -14.75 -20.49
C PRO A 55 4.80 -14.18 -21.08
N SER A 56 4.92 -13.09 -21.84
CA SER A 56 3.83 -12.63 -22.68
C SER A 56 3.54 -13.78 -23.64
N THR A 57 2.53 -14.58 -23.32
CA THR A 57 2.02 -15.64 -24.18
C THR A 57 1.72 -15.02 -25.54
N ALA A 58 2.60 -15.29 -26.51
CA ALA A 58 2.30 -15.09 -27.91
C ALA A 58 1.15 -16.06 -28.23
N HIS A 59 -0.08 -15.55 -28.15
CA HIS A 59 -1.24 -16.24 -28.69
C HIS A 59 -1.00 -16.38 -30.20
N ARG A 60 -0.72 -17.61 -30.63
CA ARG A 60 -0.79 -18.04 -32.02
C ARG A 60 -2.14 -18.70 -32.28
#